data_AF-A0A5D0RHE8-F1
#
_entry.id   AF-A0A5D0RHE8-F1
#
_cell.length_a   1.000
_cell.length_b   1.000
_cell.length_c   1.000
_cell.angle_alpha   90.00
_cell.angle_beta   90.00
_cell.angle_gamma   90.00
#
_symmetry.space_group_name_H-M   'P 1'
#
loop_
_entity.id
_entity.type
_entity.pdbx_description
1 polymer ?
#
loop_
_entity_poly.entity_id
_entity_poly.type
_entity_poly.pdbx_seq_one_letter_code
_entity_poly.pdbx_strand_id
1 'polypeptide(L)'
;MANAQIVNKGILKISAGTDVYFQNAYTNAVAATHDSDGNLHLNHDFINNGTTVAAAGTTFFKSATNPLIELTGTSKKAIFYNLEINVTGTGKKGVLVADEFNLQVENAMNFQSGDLRLVGRSQLIQMHPGVNGNTVVSGKLLRDQKGTVSPYAYDYWSSPVNNGGTFALLGGKFDGTDSSLKPFNPTQIQFTTAREGLPSTVDVSGNVTTALTISSRWLYKYARGSGDYWEWIRLNSGSTLNPGEGYIMKGANTTLTPKQNYVFYGAPNNGDYSFEIFDGQEILLGNPYPSALNSEQFIGDNIDILQALYFWVDGGSNSHILSDYEGGYAVKNLTGQTLAYVPSEIANAGSADLVISLPFVPIGKGFFVKATSDGTIVFKNSQRVFEMEPARGANDKYVRIGYEGPEGFHRQLLLGFMPDSAADLNYNPGYDALQMMSRADDMFFIIENDAAKRYAIQGVDGFSEAMEFPIGLVMSGNGSHKFMLDAVENFEGIVYLKDNELDVTFNLSDSDYEINLLPGDYLNRFSIVFEPIYTLSNPETQISNVNVFYNGQEEIVVSNLNNLTVNAVTVYNMIGQQILAVTENLNKQNIIRIPFNQSNGVYLVVLKMNTGEKSTKIIKY
;
A
#
# COMPACT_ATOMS: atom_id res chain seq x y z
N MET A 1 32.52 42.26 -1.59
CA MET A 1 31.31 43.02 -1.23
C MET A 1 30.31 42.02 -0.71
N ALA A 2 29.73 42.21 0.49
CA ALA A 2 28.63 41.37 0.94
C ALA A 2 27.49 41.52 -0.08
N ASN A 3 27.07 40.43 -0.74
CA ASN A 3 25.93 40.48 -1.65
C ASN A 3 24.72 40.94 -0.83
N ALA A 4 24.11 42.07 -1.20
CA ALA A 4 23.02 42.65 -0.44
C ALA A 4 21.79 41.73 -0.51
N GLN A 5 21.47 41.03 0.59
CA GLN A 5 20.31 40.15 0.69
C GLN A 5 19.04 40.95 1.02
N ILE A 6 17.91 40.57 0.43
CA ILE A 6 16.60 41.15 0.77
C ILE A 6 15.98 40.28 1.86
N VAL A 7 15.65 40.87 3.00
CA VAL A 7 15.04 40.14 4.12
C VAL A 7 13.73 40.81 4.52
N ASN A 8 12.61 40.13 4.29
CA ASN A 8 11.32 40.52 4.84
C ASN A 8 11.20 40.02 6.28
N LYS A 9 10.95 40.95 7.22
CA LYS A 9 10.72 40.66 8.64
C LYS A 9 9.29 40.97 9.11
N GLY A 10 8.42 41.44 8.21
CA GLY A 10 7.04 41.80 8.50
C GLY A 10 6.13 41.37 7.35
N ILE A 11 5.26 42.27 6.89
CA ILE A 11 4.40 42.01 5.73
C ILE A 11 5.01 42.70 4.51
N LEU A 12 5.37 41.91 3.50
CA LEU A 12 5.71 42.41 2.18
C LEU A 12 4.55 42.09 1.23
N LYS A 13 3.77 43.11 0.85
CA LYS A 13 2.66 42.98 -0.10
C LYS A 13 3.06 43.52 -1.47
N ILE A 14 2.93 42.70 -2.51
CA ILE A 14 3.05 43.10 -3.92
C ILE A 14 1.62 43.14 -4.48
N SER A 15 1.12 44.34 -4.77
CA SER A 15 -0.26 44.52 -5.25
C SER A 15 -0.40 44.12 -6.73
N ALA A 16 -1.61 43.74 -7.14
CA ALA A 16 -1.92 43.44 -8.53
C ALA A 16 -1.48 44.58 -9.47
N GLY A 17 -0.92 44.21 -10.63
CA GLY A 17 -0.37 45.17 -11.62
C GLY A 17 0.97 45.80 -11.24
N THR A 18 1.62 45.36 -10.15
CA THR A 18 2.96 45.80 -9.76
C THR A 18 4.01 44.80 -10.21
N ASP A 19 5.13 45.27 -10.76
CA ASP A 19 6.33 44.46 -10.99
C ASP A 19 7.41 44.81 -9.96
N VAL A 20 7.93 43.79 -9.28
CA VAL A 20 9.02 43.91 -8.30
C VAL A 20 10.17 43.01 -8.70
N TYR A 21 11.40 43.53 -8.64
CA TYR A 21 12.61 42.82 -9.07
C TYR A 21 13.59 42.66 -7.91
N PHE A 22 13.89 41.41 -7.54
CA PHE A 22 14.91 41.07 -6.54
C PHE A 22 16.13 40.47 -7.24
N GLN A 23 17.22 41.23 -7.22
CA GLN A 23 18.48 40.88 -7.90
C GLN A 23 19.38 39.96 -7.06
N ASN A 24 19.13 39.87 -5.76
CA ASN A 24 19.85 39.03 -4.82
C ASN A 24 18.88 38.10 -4.09
N ALA A 25 19.42 37.18 -3.29
CA ALA A 25 18.61 36.24 -2.52
C ALA A 25 17.54 36.95 -1.68
N TYR A 26 16.33 36.39 -1.69
CA TYR A 26 15.20 36.87 -0.90
C TYR A 26 14.91 35.91 0.24
N THR A 27 14.80 36.44 1.45
CA THR A 27 14.41 35.68 2.64
C THR A 27 13.15 36.24 3.25
N ASN A 28 12.12 35.42 3.34
CA ASN A 28 10.93 35.69 4.14
C ASN A 28 11.12 35.07 5.53
N ALA A 29 11.31 35.89 6.56
CA ALA A 29 11.63 35.42 7.91
C ALA A 29 10.47 34.65 8.58
N VAL A 30 10.75 33.94 9.68
CA VAL A 30 9.80 33.02 10.35
C VAL A 30 8.44 33.65 10.67
N ALA A 31 8.42 34.89 11.15
CA ALA A 31 7.18 35.60 11.49
C ALA A 31 6.67 36.52 10.37
N ALA A 32 7.26 36.45 9.18
CA ALA A 32 6.97 37.36 8.08
C ALA A 32 5.96 36.75 7.11
N THR A 33 5.16 37.63 6.50
CA THR A 33 4.20 37.27 5.45
C THR A 33 4.63 37.90 4.14
N HIS A 34 4.78 37.06 3.11
CA HIS A 34 4.92 37.49 1.73
C HIS A 34 3.58 37.30 1.01
N ASP A 35 2.94 38.41 0.68
CA ASP A 35 1.65 38.46 -0.01
C ASP A 35 1.87 39.00 -1.42
N SER A 36 1.80 38.14 -2.45
CA SER A 36 2.14 38.52 -3.82
C SER A 36 0.99 38.29 -4.79
N ASP A 37 0.19 39.34 -5.00
CA ASP A 37 -0.86 39.40 -6.02
C ASP A 37 -0.38 40.05 -7.34
N GLY A 38 0.83 40.62 -7.34
CA GLY A 38 1.50 41.18 -8.52
C GLY A 38 2.62 40.28 -9.05
N ASN A 39 3.48 40.85 -9.88
CA ASN A 39 4.60 40.14 -10.50
C ASN A 39 5.87 40.28 -9.65
N LEU A 40 6.45 39.15 -9.25
CA LEU A 40 7.71 39.10 -8.52
C LEU A 40 8.79 38.44 -9.39
N HIS A 41 9.85 39.16 -9.71
CA HIS A 41 10.98 38.65 -10.48
C HIS A 41 12.17 38.35 -9.57
N LEU A 42 12.47 37.07 -9.39
CA LEU A 42 13.55 36.53 -8.56
C LEU A 42 14.72 36.10 -9.45
N ASN A 43 15.86 36.79 -9.32
CA ASN A 43 17.10 36.46 -10.02
C ASN A 43 18.01 35.49 -9.22
N HIS A 44 17.63 35.18 -7.98
CA HIS A 44 18.41 34.38 -7.04
C HIS A 44 17.47 33.60 -6.10
N ASP A 45 18.07 32.79 -5.23
CA ASP A 45 17.41 31.95 -4.23
C ASP A 45 16.28 32.63 -3.45
N PHE A 46 15.24 31.85 -3.18
CA PHE A 46 14.15 32.22 -2.31
C PHE A 46 14.10 31.30 -1.09
N ILE A 47 14.28 31.90 0.09
CA ILE A 47 14.31 31.21 1.37
C ILE A 47 13.04 31.59 2.13
N ASN A 48 12.04 30.71 2.15
CA ASN A 48 10.80 30.93 2.88
C ASN A 48 10.81 30.27 4.26
N ASN A 49 10.98 31.07 5.30
CA ASN A 49 10.85 30.63 6.68
C ASN A 49 9.47 30.97 7.28
N GLY A 50 8.72 31.88 6.66
CA GLY A 50 7.40 32.35 7.12
C GLY A 50 6.25 31.95 6.21
N THR A 51 5.22 32.79 6.15
CA THR A 51 4.00 32.55 5.36
C THR A 51 4.10 33.18 3.97
N THR A 52 3.62 32.47 2.95
CA THR A 52 3.42 32.97 1.59
C THR A 52 1.94 32.86 1.22
N VAL A 53 1.41 33.89 0.57
CA VAL A 53 0.03 33.95 0.07
C VAL A 53 0.05 34.60 -1.31
N ALA A 54 -0.78 34.14 -2.23
CA ALA A 54 -0.94 34.74 -3.54
C ALA A 54 -2.34 34.40 -4.08
N ALA A 55 -3.09 35.42 -4.52
CA ALA A 55 -4.38 35.23 -5.18
C ALA A 55 -4.36 35.63 -6.66
N ALA A 56 -3.29 36.29 -7.11
CA ALA A 56 -3.07 36.70 -8.49
C ALA A 56 -1.56 36.84 -8.80
N GLY A 57 -1.22 37.29 -10.01
CA GLY A 57 0.15 37.63 -10.39
C GLY A 57 1.03 36.43 -10.73
N THR A 58 2.31 36.70 -10.99
CA THR A 58 3.27 35.68 -11.40
C THR A 58 4.60 35.86 -10.69
N THR A 59 5.07 34.79 -10.06
CA THR A 59 6.44 34.70 -9.58
C THR A 59 7.32 34.16 -10.70
N PHE A 60 8.36 34.91 -11.08
CA PHE A 60 9.32 34.55 -12.10
C PHE A 60 10.64 34.18 -11.44
N PHE A 61 11.03 32.92 -11.49
CA PHE A 61 12.42 32.51 -11.27
C PHE A 61 13.20 32.74 -12.57
N LYS A 62 13.75 33.95 -12.71
CA LYS A 62 14.31 34.44 -13.96
C LYS A 62 15.73 34.96 -13.76
N SER A 63 16.70 34.24 -14.32
CA SER A 63 18.10 34.62 -14.26
C SER A 63 18.85 34.34 -15.55
N ALA A 64 19.60 35.34 -16.02
CA ALA A 64 20.52 35.21 -17.15
C ALA A 64 21.98 34.96 -16.71
N THR A 65 22.25 34.95 -15.40
CA THR A 65 23.60 34.85 -14.85
C THR A 65 23.73 33.71 -13.85
N ASN A 66 22.76 33.53 -12.96
CA ASN A 66 22.71 32.41 -12.04
C ASN A 66 22.07 31.19 -12.75
N PRO A 67 22.82 30.11 -12.98
CA PRO A 67 22.28 28.92 -13.65
C PRO A 67 21.36 28.09 -12.74
N LEU A 68 21.30 28.36 -11.43
CA LEU A 68 20.55 27.59 -10.46
C LEU A 68 19.94 28.49 -9.38
N ILE A 69 18.62 28.47 -9.25
CA ILE A 69 17.92 29.13 -8.16
C ILE A 69 17.44 28.08 -7.17
N GLU A 70 17.71 28.27 -5.88
CA GLU A 70 17.21 27.37 -4.83
C GLU A 70 15.95 27.91 -4.17
N LEU A 71 14.96 27.03 -3.98
CA LEU A 71 13.78 27.27 -3.17
C LEU A 71 13.88 26.44 -1.89
N THR A 72 14.09 27.12 -0.78
CA THR A 72 14.39 26.49 0.53
C THR A 72 13.66 27.20 1.67
N GLY A 73 13.89 26.76 2.89
CA GLY A 73 13.46 27.45 4.11
C GLY A 73 12.74 26.55 5.11
N THR A 74 12.67 27.02 6.35
CA THR A 74 12.18 26.24 7.50
C THR A 74 10.67 26.06 7.51
N SER A 75 9.91 26.89 6.76
CA SER A 75 8.46 26.71 6.61
C SER A 75 8.12 25.46 5.79
N LYS A 76 9.08 24.96 5.00
CA LYS A 76 8.90 23.84 4.07
C LYS A 76 7.72 24.03 3.12
N LYS A 77 7.32 25.27 2.84
CA LYS A 77 6.17 25.59 1.99
C LYS A 77 6.40 26.90 1.24
N ALA A 78 5.95 26.98 0.00
CA ALA A 78 5.78 28.25 -0.71
C ALA A 78 4.51 28.19 -1.57
N ILE A 79 3.68 29.23 -1.49
CA ILE A 79 2.47 29.40 -2.29
C ILE A 79 2.70 30.50 -3.31
N PHE A 80 2.49 30.18 -4.58
CA PHE A 80 2.48 31.14 -5.68
C PHE A 80 1.18 30.99 -6.47
N TYR A 81 0.71 32.08 -7.07
CA TYR A 81 -0.46 32.00 -7.94
C TYR A 81 -0.07 31.42 -9.30
N ASN A 82 0.79 32.11 -10.05
CA ASN A 82 1.52 31.54 -11.19
C ASN A 82 3.01 31.43 -10.88
N LEU A 83 3.67 30.46 -11.49
CA LEU A 83 5.12 30.29 -11.42
C LEU A 83 5.71 30.19 -12.83
N GLU A 84 6.66 31.05 -13.17
CA GLU A 84 7.45 30.94 -14.39
C GLU A 84 8.91 30.64 -14.08
N ILE A 85 9.49 29.64 -14.77
CA ILE A 85 10.91 29.33 -14.73
C ILE A 85 11.55 29.77 -16.05
N ASN A 86 12.49 30.71 -15.94
CA ASN A 86 13.20 31.31 -17.07
C ASN A 86 14.68 31.55 -16.72
N VAL A 87 15.40 30.46 -16.47
CA VAL A 87 16.83 30.45 -16.20
C VAL A 87 17.58 30.19 -17.51
N THR A 88 18.40 31.15 -17.91
CA THR A 88 19.12 31.17 -19.21
C THR A 88 20.63 31.35 -19.05
N GLY A 89 21.15 31.44 -17.83
CA GLY A 89 22.59 31.52 -17.56
C GLY A 89 23.39 30.36 -18.17
N THR A 90 24.68 30.59 -18.42
CA THR A 90 25.58 29.56 -18.94
C THR A 90 25.60 28.33 -18.01
N GLY A 91 25.42 27.14 -18.59
CA GLY A 91 25.28 25.91 -17.79
C GLY A 91 23.95 25.81 -17.04
N LYS A 92 22.89 26.45 -17.56
CA LYS A 92 21.54 26.49 -16.98
C LYS A 92 21.11 25.14 -16.45
N LYS A 93 20.58 25.18 -15.24
CA LYS A 93 19.88 24.08 -14.57
C LYS A 93 18.42 24.46 -14.46
N GLY A 94 18.10 25.46 -13.63
CA GLY A 94 16.74 25.89 -13.36
C GLY A 94 16.51 26.14 -11.88
N VAL A 95 15.45 25.58 -11.32
CA VAL A 95 15.07 25.72 -9.91
C VAL A 95 15.22 24.40 -9.17
N LEU A 96 15.92 24.41 -8.03
CA LEU A 96 16.04 23.29 -7.12
C LEU A 96 15.17 23.52 -5.88
N VAL A 97 14.16 22.66 -5.71
CA VAL A 97 13.27 22.69 -4.55
C VAL A 97 13.82 21.75 -3.49
N ALA A 98 14.03 22.29 -2.29
CA ALA A 98 14.59 21.54 -1.17
C ALA A 98 13.75 20.32 -0.79
N ASP A 99 14.38 19.38 -0.08
CA ASP A 99 13.68 18.21 0.47
C ASP A 99 12.52 18.62 1.39
N GLU A 100 11.48 17.78 1.41
CA GLU A 100 10.27 17.93 2.23
C GLU A 100 9.53 19.25 2.00
N PHE A 101 9.72 19.88 0.83
CA PHE A 101 9.13 21.18 0.54
C PHE A 101 7.82 21.06 -0.27
N ASN A 102 6.79 21.74 0.20
CA ASN A 102 5.52 21.93 -0.49
C ASN A 102 5.58 23.14 -1.41
N LEU A 103 5.79 22.91 -2.71
CA LEU A 103 5.62 23.95 -3.72
C LEU A 103 4.18 23.95 -4.21
N GLN A 104 3.39 24.94 -3.78
CA GLN A 104 2.00 25.11 -4.16
C GLN A 104 1.90 26.21 -5.23
N VAL A 105 1.34 25.86 -6.38
CA VAL A 105 1.09 26.78 -7.50
C VAL A 105 -0.40 26.75 -7.82
N GLU A 106 -1.11 27.81 -7.45
CA GLU A 106 -2.58 27.82 -7.47
C GLU A 106 -3.16 27.74 -8.88
N ASN A 107 -2.53 28.37 -9.87
CA ASN A 107 -3.05 28.46 -11.22
C ASN A 107 -2.16 27.71 -12.23
N ALA A 108 -1.07 28.34 -12.70
CA ALA A 108 -0.29 27.76 -13.79
C ALA A 108 1.21 27.80 -13.52
N MET A 109 1.87 26.76 -14.00
CA MET A 109 3.32 26.67 -14.02
C MET A 109 3.83 26.70 -15.47
N ASN A 110 4.76 27.61 -15.72
CA ASN A 110 5.24 27.98 -17.05
C ASN A 110 6.74 27.76 -17.16
N PHE A 111 7.16 26.87 -18.06
CA PHE A 111 8.56 26.60 -18.35
C PHE A 111 9.00 27.34 -19.61
N GLN A 112 9.71 28.47 -19.45
CA GLN A 112 10.33 29.19 -20.55
C GLN A 112 11.74 28.69 -20.85
N SER A 113 12.56 28.49 -19.80
CA SER A 113 13.88 27.88 -19.88
C SER A 113 14.35 27.44 -18.50
N GLY A 114 14.97 26.27 -18.43
CA GLY A 114 15.44 25.68 -17.18
C GLY A 114 14.40 24.73 -16.59
N ASP A 115 14.89 23.78 -15.81
CA ASP A 115 14.13 22.68 -15.24
C ASP A 115 13.66 22.98 -13.81
N LEU A 116 12.69 22.23 -13.30
CA LEU A 116 12.30 22.20 -11.90
C LEU A 116 12.70 20.85 -11.31
N ARG A 117 13.54 20.84 -10.28
CA ARG A 117 13.98 19.63 -9.59
C ARG A 117 13.35 19.56 -8.20
N LEU A 118 12.53 18.54 -7.97
CA LEU A 118 11.98 18.22 -6.66
C LEU A 118 12.92 17.21 -5.95
N VAL A 119 13.55 17.65 -4.86
CA VAL A 119 14.45 16.79 -4.05
C VAL A 119 13.65 16.00 -3.02
N GLY A 120 14.04 14.73 -2.83
CA GLY A 120 13.56 13.89 -1.74
C GLY A 120 12.04 13.73 -1.71
N ARG A 121 11.38 14.22 -0.65
CA ARG A 121 9.92 14.17 -0.43
C ARG A 121 9.18 15.44 -0.86
N SER A 122 9.84 16.39 -1.52
CA SER A 122 9.16 17.58 -2.04
C SER A 122 8.11 17.25 -3.10
N GLN A 123 7.10 18.11 -3.19
CA GLN A 123 5.92 17.90 -4.01
C GLN A 123 5.53 19.21 -4.70
N LEU A 124 4.93 19.07 -5.88
CA LEU A 124 4.31 20.16 -6.61
C LEU A 124 2.79 19.99 -6.57
N ILE A 125 2.09 20.93 -5.96
CA ILE A 125 0.64 20.90 -5.80
C ILE A 125 -0.02 22.00 -6.60
N GLN A 126 -1.05 21.62 -7.35
CA GLN A 126 -1.90 22.52 -8.13
C GLN A 126 -3.35 22.09 -7.92
N MET A 127 -4.14 22.88 -7.20
CA MET A 127 -5.51 22.50 -6.77
C MET A 127 -6.64 23.22 -7.52
N HIS A 128 -6.34 23.93 -8.61
CA HIS A 128 -7.38 24.57 -9.40
C HIS A 128 -8.28 23.53 -10.12
N PRO A 129 -9.56 23.85 -10.35
CA PRO A 129 -10.45 22.99 -11.12
C PRO A 129 -10.05 22.93 -12.61
N GLY A 130 -10.42 21.84 -13.29
CA GLY A 130 -10.44 21.77 -14.75
C GLY A 130 -9.14 21.31 -15.40
N VAL A 131 -8.90 21.81 -16.62
CA VAL A 131 -7.84 21.32 -17.51
C VAL A 131 -6.46 21.87 -17.15
N ASN A 132 -5.42 21.24 -17.72
CA ASN A 132 -4.04 21.66 -17.58
C ASN A 132 -3.82 23.12 -18.02
N GLY A 133 -3.48 24.00 -17.07
CA GLY A 133 -3.06 25.38 -17.35
C GLY A 133 -1.55 25.56 -17.59
N ASN A 134 -0.75 24.50 -17.44
CA ASN A 134 0.71 24.60 -17.52
C ASN A 134 1.19 24.79 -18.96
N THR A 135 2.21 25.61 -19.15
CA THR A 135 2.84 25.83 -20.47
C THR A 135 4.30 25.42 -20.45
N VAL A 136 4.78 24.79 -21.53
CA VAL A 136 6.16 24.31 -21.64
C VAL A 136 6.75 24.69 -22.99
N VAL A 137 7.61 25.70 -22.98
CA VAL A 137 8.47 26.09 -24.11
C VAL A 137 9.78 25.30 -24.04
N SER A 138 10.49 25.40 -22.91
CA SER A 138 11.72 24.66 -22.64
C SER A 138 11.90 24.48 -21.14
N GLY A 139 12.24 23.26 -20.72
CA GLY A 139 12.28 22.89 -19.31
C GLY A 139 11.43 21.65 -19.01
N LYS A 140 11.74 21.00 -17.88
CA LYS A 140 11.11 19.76 -17.41
C LYS A 140 11.03 19.76 -15.88
N LEU A 141 10.02 19.08 -15.35
CA LEU A 141 9.99 18.60 -13.97
C LEU A 141 10.85 17.34 -13.87
N LEU A 142 11.71 17.28 -12.85
CA LEU A 142 12.47 16.11 -12.44
C LEU A 142 11.97 15.63 -11.08
N ARG A 143 11.47 14.40 -11.03
CA ARG A 143 10.98 13.78 -9.80
C ARG A 143 11.52 12.37 -9.64
N ASP A 144 12.25 12.15 -8.56
CA ASP A 144 12.76 10.82 -8.21
C ASP A 144 11.65 9.92 -7.67
N GLN A 145 11.69 8.64 -8.01
CA GLN A 145 10.91 7.58 -7.36
C GLN A 145 11.70 6.29 -7.30
N LYS A 146 11.47 5.50 -6.25
CA LYS A 146 12.21 4.27 -5.97
C LYS A 146 11.37 3.03 -6.24
N GLY A 147 11.95 2.04 -6.91
CA GLY A 147 11.35 0.75 -7.22
C GLY A 147 12.16 -0.43 -6.67
N THR A 148 11.63 -1.63 -6.89
CA THR A 148 12.32 -2.88 -6.58
C THR A 148 13.61 -3.03 -7.41
N VAL A 149 14.58 -3.70 -6.81
CA VAL A 149 15.84 -4.05 -7.49
C VAL A 149 15.78 -5.39 -8.19
N SER A 150 14.87 -6.27 -7.74
CA SER A 150 14.78 -7.66 -8.21
C SER A 150 14.35 -7.70 -9.68
N PRO A 151 15.03 -8.46 -10.54
CA PRO A 151 14.60 -8.67 -11.92
C PRO A 151 13.36 -9.55 -12.02
N TYR A 152 12.87 -10.10 -10.90
CA TYR A 152 11.72 -10.99 -10.81
C TYR A 152 10.48 -10.29 -10.24
N ALA A 153 10.67 -9.26 -9.42
CA ALA A 153 9.58 -8.50 -8.82
C ALA A 153 9.07 -7.39 -9.74
N TYR A 154 7.75 -7.19 -9.75
CA TYR A 154 7.12 -6.08 -10.46
C TYR A 154 6.88 -4.87 -9.56
N ASP A 155 7.27 -3.71 -10.05
CA ASP A 155 6.75 -2.44 -9.57
C ASP A 155 5.54 -2.00 -10.40
N TYR A 156 4.59 -1.39 -9.72
CA TYR A 156 3.37 -0.82 -10.30
C TYR A 156 3.50 0.70 -10.29
N TRP A 157 3.50 1.28 -11.49
CA TRP A 157 3.81 2.69 -11.72
C TRP A 157 2.66 3.41 -12.40
N SER A 158 2.60 4.72 -12.23
CA SER A 158 2.04 5.68 -13.17
C SER A 158 2.99 6.86 -13.29
N SER A 159 2.73 7.77 -14.22
CA SER A 159 3.61 8.91 -14.46
C SER A 159 3.06 10.20 -13.84
N PRO A 160 3.87 10.92 -13.03
CA PRO A 160 3.54 12.27 -12.57
C PRO A 160 3.80 13.36 -13.63
N VAL A 161 4.36 12.97 -14.78
CA VAL A 161 4.75 13.86 -15.88
C VAL A 161 4.23 13.37 -17.23
N ASN A 162 4.22 14.25 -18.22
CA ASN A 162 3.94 13.94 -19.62
C ASN A 162 4.92 14.66 -20.55
N ASN A 163 4.99 14.24 -21.80
CA ASN A 163 5.71 14.87 -22.88
C ASN A 163 4.73 15.09 -24.04
N GLY A 164 4.04 16.23 -24.03
CA GLY A 164 3.05 16.55 -25.06
C GLY A 164 1.69 15.87 -24.84
N GLY A 165 1.28 15.73 -23.58
CA GLY A 165 -0.02 15.15 -23.20
C GLY A 165 0.00 13.65 -22.89
N THR A 166 1.07 12.93 -23.28
CA THR A 166 1.25 11.51 -22.95
C THR A 166 2.63 11.24 -22.36
N PHE A 167 2.80 10.11 -21.67
CA PHE A 167 4.08 9.64 -21.15
C PHE A 167 4.58 8.42 -21.94
N ALA A 168 5.89 8.30 -22.09
CA ALA A 168 6.58 7.08 -22.52
C ALA A 168 7.85 6.92 -21.68
N LEU A 169 8.32 5.69 -21.49
CA LEU A 169 9.53 5.46 -20.70
C LEU A 169 10.76 6.07 -21.39
N LEU A 170 10.87 5.93 -22.71
CA LEU A 170 11.90 6.60 -23.51
C LEU A 170 11.64 8.11 -23.51
N GLY A 171 12.60 8.89 -23.00
CA GLY A 171 12.49 10.34 -22.87
C GLY A 171 11.64 10.80 -21.68
N GLY A 172 11.00 9.90 -20.94
CA GLY A 172 10.19 10.22 -19.75
C GLY A 172 10.71 9.64 -18.44
N LYS A 173 11.47 8.54 -18.47
CA LYS A 173 12.05 7.89 -17.27
C LYS A 173 13.54 7.65 -17.47
N PHE A 174 14.32 8.09 -16.49
CA PHE A 174 15.78 8.11 -16.53
C PHE A 174 16.36 7.36 -15.33
N ASP A 175 17.64 7.00 -15.44
CA ASP A 175 18.41 6.40 -14.35
C ASP A 175 18.62 7.44 -13.24
N GLY A 176 18.20 7.09 -12.02
CA GLY A 176 18.31 7.95 -10.85
C GLY A 176 19.47 7.60 -9.93
N THR A 177 20.35 6.67 -10.30
CA THR A 177 21.43 6.17 -9.42
C THR A 177 22.37 7.28 -8.95
N ASP A 178 22.75 8.21 -9.83
CA ASP A 178 23.62 9.35 -9.51
C ASP A 178 22.87 10.68 -9.36
N SER A 179 21.55 10.63 -9.14
CA SER A 179 20.67 11.82 -9.11
C SER A 179 21.01 12.84 -8.00
N SER A 180 21.73 12.44 -6.95
CA SER A 180 22.29 13.36 -5.94
C SER A 180 23.54 14.10 -6.42
N LEU A 181 24.31 13.50 -7.33
CA LEU A 181 25.52 14.07 -7.93
C LEU A 181 25.21 14.89 -9.18
N LYS A 182 24.25 14.43 -9.99
CA LYS A 182 23.78 15.06 -11.24
C LYS A 182 22.27 15.38 -11.20
N PRO A 183 21.82 16.28 -10.32
CA PRO A 183 20.39 16.53 -10.08
C PRO A 183 19.59 17.04 -11.28
N PHE A 184 20.25 17.56 -12.31
CA PHE A 184 19.62 18.13 -13.52
C PHE A 184 20.09 17.47 -14.82
N ASN A 185 20.88 16.40 -14.74
CA ASN A 185 21.41 15.72 -15.93
C ASN A 185 21.34 14.21 -15.76
N PRO A 186 20.13 13.65 -15.57
CA PRO A 186 19.97 12.20 -15.42
C PRO A 186 20.28 11.50 -16.76
N THR A 187 20.76 10.27 -16.70
CA THR A 187 21.11 9.50 -17.90
C THR A 187 19.92 8.64 -18.35
N GLN A 188 19.55 8.67 -19.64
CA GLN A 188 18.41 7.91 -20.16
C GLN A 188 18.61 6.41 -19.93
N ILE A 189 17.61 5.76 -19.31
CA ILE A 189 17.63 4.29 -19.15
C ILE A 189 17.68 3.63 -20.53
N GLN A 190 18.38 2.51 -20.60
CA GLN A 190 18.45 1.68 -21.78
C GLN A 190 17.37 0.61 -21.76
N PHE A 191 17.14 -0.06 -22.89
CA PHE A 191 16.13 -1.11 -23.00
C PHE A 191 16.69 -2.36 -23.68
N THR A 192 16.27 -3.52 -23.18
CA THR A 192 16.64 -4.83 -23.75
C THR A 192 15.41 -5.69 -24.00
N THR A 193 15.57 -6.70 -24.85
CA THR A 193 14.62 -7.81 -25.01
C THR A 193 15.09 -9.07 -24.29
N ALA A 194 16.18 -9.02 -23.51
CA ALA A 194 16.57 -10.08 -22.59
C ALA A 194 15.52 -10.27 -21.48
N ARG A 195 15.58 -11.38 -20.75
CA ARG A 195 14.68 -11.60 -19.60
C ARG A 195 14.96 -10.59 -18.49
N GLU A 196 16.21 -10.29 -18.20
CA GLU A 196 16.53 -9.42 -17.07
C GLU A 196 16.99 -8.04 -17.55
N GLY A 197 16.71 -7.04 -16.71
CA GLY A 197 17.40 -5.76 -16.80
C GLY A 197 18.86 -5.88 -16.36
N LEU A 198 19.62 -4.80 -16.52
CA LEU A 198 20.99 -4.72 -16.04
C LEU A 198 21.15 -3.48 -15.16
N PRO A 199 21.95 -3.55 -14.08
CA PRO A 199 22.19 -2.39 -13.24
C PRO A 199 23.01 -1.33 -13.97
N SER A 200 22.98 -0.11 -13.45
CA SER A 200 23.88 0.95 -13.89
C SER A 200 25.34 0.61 -13.57
N THR A 201 26.28 1.00 -14.43
CA THR A 201 27.70 1.04 -14.06
C THR A 201 28.06 2.43 -13.57
N VAL A 202 28.80 2.51 -12.47
CA VAL A 202 29.25 3.77 -11.88
C VAL A 202 30.78 3.86 -11.82
N ASP A 203 31.31 5.06 -11.84
CA ASP A 203 32.73 5.31 -11.53
C ASP A 203 33.01 5.28 -10.01
N VAL A 204 34.27 5.49 -9.62
CA VAL A 204 34.69 5.51 -8.21
C VAL A 204 34.02 6.59 -7.37
N SER A 205 33.46 7.63 -8.00
CA SER A 205 32.75 8.72 -7.35
C SER A 205 31.23 8.51 -7.34
N GLY A 206 30.74 7.40 -7.90
CA GLY A 206 29.32 7.07 -7.97
C GLY A 206 28.58 7.68 -9.16
N ASN A 207 29.28 8.33 -10.10
CA ASN A 207 28.62 8.86 -11.31
C ASN A 207 28.27 7.71 -12.25
N VAL A 208 27.06 7.74 -12.81
CA VAL A 208 26.65 6.78 -13.84
C VAL A 208 27.51 6.99 -15.09
N THR A 209 28.19 5.92 -15.51
CA THR A 209 28.96 5.84 -16.77
C THR A 209 28.19 5.09 -17.85
N THR A 210 27.40 4.10 -17.46
CA THR A 210 26.41 3.42 -18.31
C THR A 210 25.11 3.32 -17.52
N ALA A 211 24.03 3.86 -18.08
CA ALA A 211 22.72 3.78 -17.44
C ALA A 211 22.23 2.34 -17.31
N LEU A 212 21.40 2.10 -16.30
CA LEU A 212 20.69 0.85 -16.14
C LEU A 212 19.86 0.50 -17.40
N THR A 213 19.60 -0.79 -17.57
CA THR A 213 18.79 -1.33 -18.66
C THR A 213 17.51 -1.96 -18.12
N ILE A 214 16.36 -1.63 -18.70
CA ILE A 214 15.06 -2.24 -18.39
C ILE A 214 14.68 -3.28 -19.45
N SER A 215 14.20 -4.44 -19.02
CA SER A 215 13.66 -5.44 -19.92
C SER A 215 12.26 -5.05 -20.43
N SER A 216 12.14 -4.84 -21.73
CA SER A 216 10.87 -4.65 -22.41
C SER A 216 10.00 -5.92 -22.49
N ARG A 217 10.49 -7.08 -22.02
CA ARG A 217 9.65 -8.29 -21.91
C ARG A 217 8.63 -8.18 -20.78
N TRP A 218 8.93 -7.35 -19.78
CA TRP A 218 8.14 -7.21 -18.57
C TRP A 218 7.53 -5.81 -18.44
N LEU A 219 7.23 -5.17 -19.57
CA LEU A 219 6.51 -3.90 -19.61
C LEU A 219 5.09 -4.16 -20.10
N TYR A 220 4.11 -3.91 -19.24
CA TYR A 220 2.70 -4.10 -19.56
C TYR A 220 1.84 -3.00 -18.95
N LYS A 221 0.67 -2.79 -19.53
CA LYS A 221 -0.48 -2.14 -18.88
C LYS A 221 -1.66 -3.08 -18.83
N TYR A 222 -2.65 -2.74 -18.02
CA TYR A 222 -3.92 -3.45 -17.98
C TYR A 222 -5.05 -2.44 -18.13
N ALA A 223 -5.85 -2.58 -19.19
CA ALA A 223 -6.85 -1.59 -19.56
C ALA A 223 -8.21 -2.25 -19.80
N ARG A 224 -9.05 -2.26 -18.75
CA ARG A 224 -10.48 -2.62 -18.82
C ARG A 224 -10.71 -4.08 -19.23
N GLY A 225 -10.07 -5.00 -18.52
CA GLY A 225 -10.22 -6.45 -18.71
C GLY A 225 -11.05 -7.10 -17.62
N SER A 226 -11.29 -8.40 -17.72
CA SER A 226 -12.04 -9.23 -16.76
C SER A 226 -11.26 -9.65 -15.50
N GLY A 227 -9.97 -9.32 -15.44
CA GLY A 227 -8.99 -9.85 -14.48
C GLY A 227 -8.12 -10.97 -15.07
N ASP A 228 -8.38 -11.42 -16.30
CA ASP A 228 -7.67 -12.53 -16.91
C ASP A 228 -6.22 -12.19 -17.29
N TYR A 229 -5.31 -13.13 -17.04
CA TYR A 229 -3.87 -12.94 -17.29
C TYR A 229 -3.51 -12.69 -18.77
N TRP A 230 -4.29 -13.19 -19.72
CA TRP A 230 -4.00 -13.01 -21.15
C TRP A 230 -4.39 -11.62 -21.67
N GLU A 231 -5.13 -10.83 -20.88
CA GLU A 231 -5.60 -9.48 -21.24
C GLU A 231 -4.54 -8.39 -20.98
N TRP A 232 -3.40 -8.72 -20.36
CA TRP A 232 -2.29 -7.79 -20.20
C TRP A 232 -1.75 -7.30 -21.55
N ILE A 233 -1.65 -5.99 -21.70
CA ILE A 233 -1.26 -5.33 -22.96
C ILE A 233 0.23 -5.02 -22.90
N ARG A 234 1.00 -5.64 -23.79
CA ARG A 234 2.45 -5.45 -23.86
C ARG A 234 2.81 -4.03 -24.30
N LEU A 235 3.78 -3.44 -23.59
CA LEU A 235 4.38 -2.16 -23.91
C LEU A 235 5.81 -2.34 -24.42
N ASN A 236 6.31 -1.30 -25.09
CA ASN A 236 7.73 -1.11 -25.36
C ASN A 236 8.16 0.29 -24.85
N SER A 237 9.42 0.64 -25.04
CA SER A 237 9.98 1.89 -24.51
C SER A 237 9.30 3.15 -25.05
N GLY A 238 8.74 3.12 -26.27
CA GLY A 238 8.04 4.22 -26.90
C GLY A 238 6.51 4.12 -26.84
N SER A 239 5.95 3.10 -26.17
CA SER A 239 4.51 3.02 -25.96
C SER A 239 4.03 4.20 -25.12
N THR A 240 2.95 4.85 -25.57
CA THR A 240 2.38 6.01 -24.90
C THR A 240 1.36 5.58 -23.85
N LEU A 241 1.35 6.33 -22.74
CA LEU A 241 0.45 6.19 -21.61
C LEU A 241 -0.18 7.56 -21.31
N ASN A 242 -1.50 7.61 -21.19
CA ASN A 242 -2.18 8.82 -20.77
C ASN A 242 -1.93 9.07 -19.27
N PRO A 243 -1.92 10.33 -18.80
CA PRO A 243 -1.86 10.64 -17.37
C PRO A 243 -2.94 9.86 -16.60
N GLY A 244 -2.52 9.05 -15.63
CA GLY A 244 -3.38 8.22 -14.79
C GLY A 244 -3.42 6.75 -15.20
N GLU A 245 -3.02 6.40 -16.43
CA GLU A 245 -2.80 5.00 -16.80
C GLU A 245 -1.62 4.45 -15.98
N GLY A 246 -1.81 3.27 -15.41
CA GLY A 246 -0.74 2.55 -14.75
C GLY A 246 -0.06 1.55 -15.67
N TYR A 247 1.17 1.19 -15.32
CA TYR A 247 1.98 0.20 -16.01
C TYR A 247 2.85 -0.57 -15.01
N ILE A 248 3.24 -1.78 -15.37
CA ILE A 248 4.17 -2.59 -14.59
C ILE A 248 5.54 -2.66 -15.26
N MET A 249 6.58 -2.72 -14.45
CA MET A 249 7.95 -3.00 -14.89
C MET A 249 8.70 -3.80 -13.84
N LYS A 250 9.59 -4.70 -14.24
CA LYS A 250 10.50 -5.37 -13.29
C LYS A 250 11.75 -4.55 -12.99
N GLY A 251 12.39 -4.85 -11.87
CA GLY A 251 13.61 -4.20 -11.41
C GLY A 251 14.82 -4.43 -12.32
N ALA A 252 15.85 -3.62 -12.10
CA ALA A 252 17.06 -3.58 -12.95
C ALA A 252 18.18 -4.55 -12.54
N ASN A 253 17.88 -5.56 -11.71
CA ASN A 253 18.87 -6.52 -11.19
C ASN A 253 20.08 -5.86 -10.50
N THR A 254 19.82 -4.85 -9.68
CA THR A 254 20.88 -4.12 -8.97
C THR A 254 21.07 -4.63 -7.55
N THR A 255 22.31 -4.61 -7.07
CA THR A 255 22.67 -4.86 -5.66
C THR A 255 23.30 -3.64 -5.01
N LEU A 256 23.42 -2.52 -5.75
CA LEU A 256 24.09 -1.30 -5.28
C LEU A 256 23.33 -0.58 -4.16
N THR A 257 22.01 -0.72 -4.15
CA THR A 257 21.11 -0.05 -3.22
C THR A 257 19.97 -1.00 -2.85
N PRO A 258 19.30 -0.80 -1.70
CA PRO A 258 18.15 -1.62 -1.34
C PRO A 258 16.93 -1.38 -2.25
N LYS A 259 16.85 -0.20 -2.91
CA LYS A 259 15.81 0.16 -3.88
C LYS A 259 16.40 0.96 -5.03
N GLN A 260 16.05 0.63 -6.27
CA GLN A 260 16.54 1.32 -7.46
C GLN A 260 15.85 2.68 -7.61
N ASN A 261 16.62 3.75 -7.74
CA ASN A 261 16.09 5.08 -7.99
C ASN A 261 15.92 5.35 -9.50
N TYR A 262 14.82 6.01 -9.86
CA TYR A 262 14.50 6.46 -11.21
C TYR A 262 14.12 7.94 -11.18
N VAL A 263 14.37 8.66 -12.27
CA VAL A 263 13.94 10.06 -12.42
C VAL A 263 12.85 10.16 -13.48
N PHE A 264 11.65 10.58 -13.09
CA PHE A 264 10.64 11.04 -14.04
C PHE A 264 11.03 12.41 -14.58
N TYR A 265 10.97 12.58 -15.90
CA TYR A 265 11.48 13.73 -16.63
C TYR A 265 10.47 14.17 -17.69
N GLY A 266 9.73 15.26 -17.44
CA GLY A 266 8.62 15.67 -18.31
C GLY A 266 7.94 16.95 -17.85
N ALA A 267 6.92 17.41 -18.57
CA ALA A 267 6.00 18.43 -18.09
C ALA A 267 5.18 17.88 -16.91
N PRO A 268 4.96 18.61 -15.81
CA PRO A 268 4.13 18.14 -14.70
C PRO A 268 2.68 17.95 -15.16
N ASN A 269 2.11 16.81 -14.78
CA ASN A 269 0.69 16.56 -14.98
C ASN A 269 -0.14 17.48 -14.09
N ASN A 270 -1.12 18.12 -14.72
CA ASN A 270 -2.01 19.08 -14.12
C ASN A 270 -3.38 19.01 -14.77
N GLY A 271 -4.43 18.86 -13.98
CA GLY A 271 -5.81 18.80 -14.44
C GLY A 271 -6.53 17.49 -14.11
N ASP A 272 -7.78 17.45 -14.57
CA ASP A 272 -8.68 16.32 -14.36
C ASP A 272 -8.51 15.26 -15.46
N TYR A 273 -8.51 13.99 -15.09
CA TYR A 273 -8.33 12.85 -16.00
C TYR A 273 -9.43 11.81 -15.82
N SER A 274 -9.99 11.31 -16.91
CA SER A 274 -11.17 10.45 -16.89
C SER A 274 -10.95 9.11 -17.61
N PHE A 275 -11.48 8.04 -17.05
CA PHE A 275 -11.38 6.68 -17.58
C PHE A 275 -12.73 5.98 -17.55
N GLU A 276 -13.31 5.71 -18.71
CA GLU A 276 -14.49 4.87 -18.82
C GLU A 276 -14.19 3.43 -18.38
N ILE A 277 -15.15 2.80 -17.71
CA ILE A 277 -15.07 1.40 -17.29
C ILE A 277 -16.48 0.81 -17.19
N PHE A 278 -16.60 -0.50 -17.42
CA PHE A 278 -17.85 -1.25 -17.31
C PHE A 278 -17.84 -2.17 -16.09
N ASP A 279 -19.03 -2.50 -15.59
CA ASP A 279 -19.20 -3.42 -14.46
C ASP A 279 -18.42 -4.73 -14.64
N GLY A 280 -17.80 -5.18 -13.56
CA GLY A 280 -16.96 -6.38 -13.53
C GLY A 280 -15.57 -6.21 -14.16
N GLN A 281 -15.25 -5.07 -14.78
CA GLN A 281 -13.92 -4.83 -15.34
C GLN A 281 -12.91 -4.34 -14.30
N GLU A 282 -11.65 -4.64 -14.57
CA GLU A 282 -10.48 -4.19 -13.83
C GLU A 282 -9.60 -3.32 -14.73
N ILE A 283 -9.01 -2.27 -14.14
CA ILE A 283 -8.07 -1.38 -14.83
C ILE A 283 -6.91 -1.02 -13.91
N LEU A 284 -5.69 -1.02 -14.47
CA LEU A 284 -4.50 -0.56 -13.79
C LEU A 284 -4.36 0.96 -13.99
N LEU A 285 -4.57 1.70 -12.91
CA LEU A 285 -4.40 3.15 -12.84
C LEU A 285 -3.24 3.50 -11.90
N GLY A 286 -2.98 4.78 -11.70
CA GLY A 286 -2.09 5.22 -10.65
C GLY A 286 -2.12 6.72 -10.46
N ASN A 287 -1.44 7.19 -9.42
CA ASN A 287 -1.39 8.62 -9.10
C ASN A 287 -0.71 9.40 -10.25
N PRO A 288 -1.45 10.24 -10.99
CA PRO A 288 -0.93 10.97 -12.14
C PRO A 288 -0.20 12.24 -11.74
N TYR A 289 -0.17 12.62 -10.46
CA TYR A 289 0.21 13.95 -10.02
C TYR A 289 1.62 13.96 -9.42
N PRO A 290 2.38 15.07 -9.56
CA PRO A 290 3.67 15.28 -8.89
C PRO A 290 3.52 15.61 -7.38
N SER A 291 2.47 15.07 -6.75
CA SER A 291 2.09 15.18 -5.35
C SER A 291 1.42 13.89 -4.89
N ALA A 292 1.30 13.69 -3.58
CA ALA A 292 0.44 12.64 -3.05
C ALA A 292 -1.02 12.85 -3.49
N LEU A 293 -1.72 11.74 -3.72
CA LEU A 293 -3.15 11.70 -4.06
C LEU A 293 -3.93 11.22 -2.85
N ASN A 294 -4.93 11.97 -2.41
CA ASN A 294 -5.89 11.55 -1.39
C ASN A 294 -6.77 10.41 -1.91
N SER A 295 -6.50 9.20 -1.43
CA SER A 295 -7.22 7.99 -1.79
C SER A 295 -8.64 7.97 -1.25
N GLU A 296 -8.90 8.52 -0.06
CA GLU A 296 -10.26 8.60 0.48
C GLU A 296 -11.11 9.55 -0.36
N GLN A 297 -10.57 10.70 -0.72
CA GLN A 297 -11.25 11.64 -1.61
C GLN A 297 -11.40 11.05 -3.02
N PHE A 298 -10.39 10.35 -3.55
CA PHE A 298 -10.50 9.67 -4.84
C PHE A 298 -11.58 8.60 -4.84
N ILE A 299 -11.65 7.76 -3.79
CA ILE A 299 -12.71 6.75 -3.66
C ILE A 299 -14.07 7.43 -3.50
N GLY A 300 -14.18 8.44 -2.63
CA GLY A 300 -15.43 9.18 -2.41
C GLY A 300 -15.95 9.87 -3.68
N ASP A 301 -15.06 10.47 -4.48
CA ASP A 301 -15.39 11.07 -5.78
C ASP A 301 -15.86 10.03 -6.84
N ASN A 302 -15.56 8.74 -6.63
CA ASN A 302 -15.81 7.65 -7.58
C ASN A 302 -16.63 6.49 -6.96
N ILE A 303 -17.31 6.73 -5.84
CA ILE A 303 -17.87 5.68 -4.98
C ILE A 303 -18.96 4.85 -5.66
N ASP A 304 -19.66 5.42 -6.64
CA ASP A 304 -20.68 4.72 -7.40
C ASP A 304 -20.07 3.62 -8.30
N ILE A 305 -18.79 3.76 -8.67
CA ILE A 305 -18.10 2.92 -9.66
C ILE A 305 -17.10 1.96 -9.01
N LEU A 306 -16.44 2.37 -7.92
CA LEU A 306 -15.41 1.57 -7.26
C LEU A 306 -15.50 1.70 -5.74
N GLN A 307 -15.10 0.65 -5.03
CA GLN A 307 -15.20 0.57 -3.56
C GLN A 307 -13.83 0.53 -2.87
N ALA A 308 -12.76 0.15 -3.59
CA ALA A 308 -11.43 -0.04 -3.04
C ALA A 308 -10.33 0.10 -4.10
N LEU A 309 -9.10 0.33 -3.62
CA LEU A 309 -7.87 0.32 -4.39
C LEU A 309 -7.04 -0.91 -4.03
N TYR A 310 -6.44 -1.54 -5.03
CA TYR A 310 -5.69 -2.78 -4.89
C TYR A 310 -4.22 -2.59 -5.25
N PHE A 311 -3.32 -2.77 -4.28
CA PHE A 311 -1.90 -2.55 -4.45
C PHE A 311 -1.15 -3.86 -4.47
N TRP A 312 -0.56 -4.22 -5.61
CA TRP A 312 0.32 -5.37 -5.68
C TRP A 312 1.56 -5.15 -4.82
N VAL A 313 1.91 -6.21 -4.11
CA VAL A 313 3.13 -6.36 -3.34
C VAL A 313 3.77 -7.67 -3.73
N ASP A 314 5.04 -7.60 -4.07
CA ASP A 314 5.87 -8.78 -4.31
C ASP A 314 6.33 -9.36 -2.96
N GLY A 315 6.17 -10.67 -2.82
CA GLY A 315 6.50 -11.44 -1.63
C GLY A 315 7.92 -12.02 -1.64
N GLY A 316 8.78 -11.65 -2.60
CA GLY A 316 10.12 -12.23 -2.74
C GLY A 316 10.31 -13.11 -3.98
N SER A 317 9.54 -12.86 -5.05
CA SER A 317 9.60 -13.65 -6.29
C SER A 317 11.05 -13.81 -6.78
N ASN A 318 11.43 -15.03 -7.15
CA ASN A 318 12.78 -15.39 -7.60
C ASN A 318 12.83 -16.02 -9.02
N SER A 319 11.69 -16.05 -9.70
CA SER A 319 11.49 -16.72 -10.99
C SER A 319 10.76 -15.82 -11.99
N HIS A 320 10.85 -16.15 -13.27
CA HIS A 320 10.04 -15.55 -14.33
C HIS A 320 8.82 -16.40 -14.72
N ILE A 321 8.63 -17.54 -14.05
CA ILE A 321 7.52 -18.46 -14.27
C ILE A 321 6.35 -17.98 -13.40
N LEU A 322 5.17 -17.83 -14.01
CA LEU A 322 3.99 -17.25 -13.34
C LEU A 322 3.54 -18.05 -12.11
N SER A 323 3.63 -19.38 -12.15
CA SER A 323 3.28 -20.26 -11.03
C SER A 323 4.15 -20.07 -9.80
N ASP A 324 5.34 -19.49 -9.98
CA ASP A 324 6.35 -19.33 -8.93
C ASP A 324 6.33 -17.89 -8.36
N TYR A 325 5.38 -17.04 -8.80
CA TYR A 325 5.29 -15.68 -8.29
C TYR A 325 4.73 -15.67 -6.88
N GLU A 326 5.49 -15.04 -6.01
CA GLU A 326 5.13 -14.80 -4.62
C GLU A 326 4.68 -13.35 -4.53
N GLY A 327 3.41 -13.13 -4.19
CA GLY A 327 2.85 -11.80 -4.07
C GLY A 327 1.32 -11.81 -3.96
N GLY A 328 0.78 -10.65 -3.63
CA GLY A 328 -0.65 -10.44 -3.57
C GLY A 328 -1.01 -8.97 -3.38
N TYR A 329 -2.29 -8.72 -3.15
CA TYR A 329 -2.83 -7.37 -3.12
C TYR A 329 -3.14 -6.93 -1.69
N ALA A 330 -2.56 -5.79 -1.29
CA ALA A 330 -3.11 -4.99 -0.20
C ALA A 330 -4.37 -4.32 -0.71
N VAL A 331 -5.40 -4.31 0.13
CA VAL A 331 -6.68 -3.66 -0.18
C VAL A 331 -6.77 -2.38 0.63
N LYS A 332 -7.24 -1.29 0.02
CA LYS A 332 -7.46 -0.01 0.69
C LYS A 332 -8.82 0.56 0.32
N ASN A 333 -9.59 0.98 1.32
CA ASN A 333 -10.87 1.66 1.14
C ASN A 333 -11.08 2.78 2.19
N LEU A 334 -12.32 3.27 2.38
CA LEU A 334 -12.64 4.32 3.36
C LEU A 334 -12.57 3.83 4.81
N THR A 335 -12.68 2.51 5.06
CA THR A 335 -12.45 1.92 6.38
C THR A 335 -10.97 1.93 6.70
N GLY A 336 -10.13 1.43 5.79
CA GLY A 336 -8.71 1.38 6.06
C GLY A 336 -7.96 0.53 5.05
N GLN A 337 -7.04 -0.28 5.53
CA GLN A 337 -6.21 -1.11 4.67
C GLN A 337 -5.81 -2.43 5.32
N THR A 338 -5.72 -3.46 4.48
CA THR A 338 -5.08 -4.73 4.82
C THR A 338 -3.63 -4.72 4.34
N LEU A 339 -2.77 -5.47 5.02
CA LEU A 339 -1.47 -5.82 4.46
C LEU A 339 -1.64 -6.70 3.23
N ALA A 340 -0.72 -6.56 2.28
CA ALA A 340 -0.63 -7.48 1.16
C ALA A 340 0.02 -8.79 1.62
N TYR A 341 -0.30 -9.86 0.89
CA TYR A 341 0.32 -11.17 1.03
C TYR A 341 1.86 -11.11 0.99
N VAL A 342 2.49 -11.83 1.92
CA VAL A 342 3.91 -12.22 1.88
C VAL A 342 4.02 -13.62 2.53
N PRO A 343 4.85 -14.54 2.03
CA PRO A 343 5.12 -15.83 2.70
C PRO A 343 5.49 -15.64 4.19
N SER A 344 5.02 -16.53 5.07
CA SER A 344 5.12 -16.36 6.54
C SER A 344 6.55 -16.24 7.08
N GLU A 345 7.53 -16.86 6.40
CA GLU A 345 8.97 -16.72 6.71
C GLU A 345 9.48 -15.27 6.56
N ILE A 346 8.83 -14.46 5.74
CA ILE A 346 9.16 -13.06 5.47
C ILE A 346 8.19 -12.10 6.20
N ALA A 347 6.97 -12.55 6.55
CA ALA A 347 6.00 -11.76 7.32
C ALA A 347 6.52 -11.39 8.73
N ASN A 348 7.29 -12.27 9.36
CA ASN A 348 7.96 -12.01 10.65
C ASN A 348 9.23 -11.15 10.54
N ALA A 349 9.70 -10.82 9.34
CA ALA A 349 10.96 -10.10 9.12
C ALA A 349 10.83 -8.58 9.23
N GLY A 350 9.68 -8.04 9.63
CA GLY A 350 9.53 -6.62 9.93
C GLY A 350 9.95 -5.72 8.77
N SER A 351 9.53 -6.04 7.52
CA SER A 351 9.79 -5.13 6.42
C SER A 351 8.82 -3.94 6.52
N ALA A 352 9.29 -2.89 7.19
CA ALA A 352 8.67 -1.56 7.26
C ALA A 352 8.37 -0.91 5.88
N ASP A 353 8.66 -1.59 4.76
CA ASP A 353 8.38 -1.18 3.39
C ASP A 353 7.04 -1.72 2.82
N LEU A 354 6.37 -2.67 3.49
CA LEU A 354 5.03 -3.21 3.15
C LEU A 354 3.88 -2.29 3.59
N VAL A 355 4.23 -1.31 4.39
CA VAL A 355 3.33 -0.36 5.00
C VAL A 355 3.14 0.76 3.98
N ILE A 356 2.25 0.57 2.99
CA ILE A 356 1.55 1.72 2.39
C ILE A 356 0.63 2.23 3.49
N SER A 357 1.19 2.79 4.56
CA SER A 357 0.36 3.48 5.55
C SER A 357 -0.20 4.70 4.86
N LEU A 358 -1.39 5.11 5.30
CA LEU A 358 -1.95 6.45 5.21
C LEU A 358 -2.89 6.68 4.04
N PRO A 359 -3.88 7.60 4.16
CA PRO A 359 -4.93 7.87 3.19
C PRO A 359 -4.46 8.35 1.81
N PHE A 360 -3.19 8.15 1.46
CA PHE A 360 -2.55 8.74 0.30
C PHE A 360 -1.92 7.69 -0.62
N VAL A 361 -2.02 7.94 -1.92
CA VAL A 361 -1.27 7.20 -2.95
C VAL A 361 -0.01 7.98 -3.29
N PRO A 362 1.19 7.41 -3.10
CA PRO A 362 2.45 8.07 -3.43
C PRO A 362 2.56 8.49 -4.91
N ILE A 363 3.44 9.45 -5.17
CA ILE A 363 3.70 9.98 -6.51
C ILE A 363 4.08 8.85 -7.47
N GLY A 364 3.31 8.69 -8.55
CA GLY A 364 3.57 7.68 -9.57
C GLY A 364 3.39 6.23 -9.11
N LYS A 365 2.75 5.98 -7.96
CA LYS A 365 2.37 4.61 -7.55
C LYS A 365 1.13 4.15 -8.31
N GLY A 366 1.21 2.96 -8.90
CA GLY A 366 0.09 2.28 -9.56
C GLY A 366 -0.74 1.42 -8.61
N PHE A 367 -2.02 1.28 -8.92
CA PHE A 367 -3.00 0.45 -8.23
C PHE A 367 -4.07 -0.03 -9.20
N PHE A 368 -4.63 -1.20 -8.93
CA PHE A 368 -5.82 -1.66 -9.63
C PHE A 368 -7.09 -1.10 -8.99
N VAL A 369 -8.10 -0.94 -9.82
CA VAL A 369 -9.49 -0.71 -9.41
C VAL A 369 -10.37 -1.72 -10.13
N LYS A 370 -11.43 -2.13 -9.45
CA LYS A 370 -12.46 -3.03 -9.98
C LYS A 370 -13.79 -2.30 -9.98
N ALA A 371 -14.44 -2.26 -11.14
CA ALA A 371 -15.72 -1.60 -11.29
C ALA A 371 -16.85 -2.45 -10.72
N THR A 372 -17.72 -1.81 -9.94
CA THR A 372 -18.99 -2.37 -9.44
C THR A 372 -20.21 -1.84 -10.21
N SER A 373 -19.98 -0.94 -11.18
CA SER A 373 -20.98 -0.42 -12.10
C SER A 373 -20.32 0.13 -13.36
N ASP A 374 -21.12 0.33 -14.41
CA ASP A 374 -20.69 1.13 -15.56
C ASP A 374 -20.50 2.60 -15.18
N GLY A 375 -19.46 3.24 -15.70
CA GLY A 375 -19.24 4.66 -15.43
C GLY A 375 -17.90 5.21 -15.91
N THR A 376 -17.51 6.34 -15.33
CA THR A 376 -16.24 7.02 -15.61
C THR A 376 -15.53 7.35 -14.31
N ILE A 377 -14.35 6.76 -14.12
CA ILE A 377 -13.45 7.08 -13.02
C ILE A 377 -12.76 8.42 -13.30
N VAL A 378 -12.74 9.32 -12.31
CA VAL A 378 -12.16 10.66 -12.42
C VAL A 378 -11.06 10.92 -11.39
N PHE A 379 -9.89 11.30 -11.90
CA PHE A 379 -8.88 12.00 -11.12
C PHE A 379 -9.15 13.49 -11.20
N LYS A 380 -9.07 14.19 -10.06
CA LYS A 380 -9.26 15.63 -9.97
C LYS A 380 -8.06 16.28 -9.28
N ASN A 381 -7.74 17.51 -9.68
CA ASN A 381 -6.74 18.31 -8.98
C ASN A 381 -7.07 18.53 -7.49
N SER A 382 -8.36 18.56 -7.14
CA SER A 382 -8.82 18.67 -5.75
C SER A 382 -8.46 17.47 -4.88
N GLN A 383 -8.07 16.33 -5.46
CA GLN A 383 -7.64 15.13 -4.74
C GLN A 383 -6.16 15.18 -4.34
N ARG A 384 -5.42 16.24 -4.69
CA ARG A 384 -4.01 16.39 -4.32
C ARG A 384 -3.87 16.91 -2.90
N VAL A 385 -2.84 16.46 -2.21
CA VAL A 385 -2.56 16.90 -0.84
C VAL A 385 -1.06 16.94 -0.58
N PHE A 386 -0.61 17.85 0.29
CA PHE A 386 0.77 17.85 0.76
C PHE A 386 0.85 17.06 2.04
N GLU A 387 1.29 15.82 1.94
CA GLU A 387 1.42 14.96 3.10
C GLU A 387 2.76 14.26 3.05
N MET A 388 3.43 14.27 4.20
CA MET A 388 4.75 13.63 4.40
C MET A 388 4.61 12.37 5.24
N GLU A 389 3.43 11.74 5.16
CA GLU A 389 2.87 10.71 6.04
C GLU A 389 2.07 11.31 7.25
N PRO A 390 0.72 11.24 7.31
CA PRO A 390 -0.10 11.70 8.45
C PRO A 390 -0.22 10.69 9.61
N ALA A 391 -0.80 11.14 10.71
CA ALA A 391 -1.43 10.31 11.74
C ALA A 391 -2.92 10.06 11.41
N ARG A 392 -3.46 8.88 11.75
CA ARG A 392 -4.89 8.53 11.59
C ARG A 392 -5.80 9.33 12.52
N GLY A 393 -7.08 9.43 12.15
CA GLY A 393 -8.12 10.03 12.98
C GLY A 393 -8.19 9.36 14.36
N ALA A 394 -8.33 10.18 15.41
CA ALA A 394 -8.16 9.75 16.79
C ALA A 394 -9.26 8.82 17.36
N ASN A 395 -10.34 8.57 16.61
CA ASN A 395 -11.54 7.89 17.11
C ASN A 395 -11.81 6.50 16.51
N ASP A 396 -11.31 6.21 15.31
CA ASP A 396 -11.57 4.92 14.64
C ASP A 396 -10.77 3.80 15.31
N LYS A 397 -11.39 2.63 15.39
CA LYS A 397 -10.77 1.43 15.98
C LYS A 397 -10.64 0.34 14.95
N TYR A 398 -9.53 -0.40 14.99
CA TYR A 398 -9.24 -1.43 14.00
C TYR A 398 -8.82 -2.74 14.66
N VAL A 399 -9.33 -3.84 14.10
CA VAL A 399 -8.97 -5.21 14.48
C VAL A 399 -8.55 -5.93 13.21
N ARG A 400 -7.32 -6.48 13.20
CA ARG A 400 -6.76 -7.22 12.06
C ARG A 400 -6.65 -8.70 12.41
N ILE A 401 -7.33 -9.54 11.64
CA ILE A 401 -7.37 -10.99 11.86
C ILE A 401 -6.51 -11.67 10.81
N GLY A 402 -5.60 -12.53 11.26
CA GLY A 402 -4.71 -13.31 10.42
C GLY A 402 -5.17 -14.75 10.27
N TYR A 403 -4.91 -15.33 9.11
CA TYR A 403 -5.03 -16.76 8.83
C TYR A 403 -3.79 -17.24 8.08
N GLU A 404 -3.16 -18.29 8.59
CA GLU A 404 -2.03 -18.98 7.93
C GLU A 404 -2.42 -20.40 7.55
N GLY A 405 -2.23 -20.74 6.27
CA GLY A 405 -2.39 -22.10 5.75
C GLY A 405 -1.07 -22.91 5.76
N PRO A 406 -1.10 -24.19 5.38
CA PRO A 406 0.03 -25.11 5.49
C PRO A 406 1.23 -24.74 4.59
N GLU A 407 0.96 -24.02 3.51
CA GLU A 407 1.98 -23.49 2.59
C GLU A 407 2.61 -22.18 3.08
N GLY A 408 2.29 -21.71 4.29
CA GLY A 408 2.78 -20.45 4.86
C GLY A 408 2.12 -19.20 4.27
N PHE A 409 0.97 -19.36 3.60
CA PHE A 409 0.18 -18.24 3.07
C PHE A 409 -0.51 -17.49 4.20
N HIS A 410 -0.21 -16.19 4.37
CA HIS A 410 -0.86 -15.33 5.36
C HIS A 410 -1.94 -14.44 4.73
N ARG A 411 -3.19 -14.61 5.15
CA ARG A 411 -4.31 -13.71 4.84
C ARG A 411 -4.59 -12.82 6.03
N GLN A 412 -4.60 -11.51 5.80
CA GLN A 412 -5.10 -10.54 6.78
C GLN A 412 -6.47 -10.01 6.34
N LEU A 413 -7.39 -9.96 7.29
CA LEU A 413 -8.66 -9.25 7.20
C LEU A 413 -8.65 -8.02 8.10
N LEU A 414 -9.42 -6.99 7.75
CA LEU A 414 -9.60 -5.78 8.56
C LEU A 414 -11.06 -5.58 8.96
N LEU A 415 -11.32 -5.50 10.27
CA LEU A 415 -12.53 -4.91 10.82
C LEU A 415 -12.23 -3.47 11.27
N GLY A 416 -13.06 -2.53 10.85
CA GLY A 416 -13.01 -1.14 11.31
C GLY A 416 -14.30 -0.72 11.99
N PHE A 417 -14.19 -0.10 13.15
CA PHE A 417 -15.29 0.51 13.88
C PHE A 417 -15.21 2.03 13.71
N MET A 418 -16.17 2.57 12.95
CA MET A 418 -16.16 3.92 12.41
C MET A 418 -17.37 4.70 12.97
N PRO A 419 -17.32 5.15 14.24
CA PRO A 419 -18.48 5.72 14.94
C PRO A 419 -19.03 7.01 14.31
N ASP A 420 -18.21 7.73 13.55
CA ASP A 420 -18.58 8.96 12.85
C ASP A 420 -18.97 8.70 11.37
N SER A 421 -19.18 7.43 10.98
CA SER A 421 -19.59 7.03 9.63
C SER A 421 -21.07 6.63 9.57
N ALA A 422 -21.57 6.38 8.35
CA ALA A 422 -22.90 5.84 8.10
C ALA A 422 -22.90 4.30 7.92
N ALA A 423 -21.76 3.63 8.12
CA ALA A 423 -21.65 2.20 7.94
C ALA A 423 -22.42 1.42 9.03
N ASP A 424 -22.94 0.25 8.73
CA ASP A 424 -23.60 -0.64 9.69
C ASP A 424 -23.16 -2.12 9.51
N LEU A 425 -23.88 -3.09 10.08
CA LEU A 425 -23.53 -4.51 9.94
C LEU A 425 -23.83 -5.12 8.55
N ASN A 426 -24.59 -4.42 7.70
CA ASN A 426 -24.89 -4.83 6.33
C ASN A 426 -23.75 -4.44 5.38
N TYR A 427 -23.93 -4.65 4.08
CA TYR A 427 -22.95 -4.23 3.09
C TYR A 427 -22.90 -2.71 2.93
N ASN A 428 -21.71 -2.13 3.11
CA ASN A 428 -21.45 -0.70 3.06
C ASN A 428 -20.51 -0.35 1.89
N PRO A 429 -21.01 0.32 0.84
CA PRO A 429 -20.16 0.86 -0.23
C PRO A 429 -19.03 1.73 0.31
N GLY A 430 -17.80 1.46 -0.12
CA GLY A 430 -16.57 2.18 0.26
C GLY A 430 -15.99 1.77 1.60
N TYR A 431 -16.78 1.15 2.48
CA TYR A 431 -16.35 0.67 3.80
C TYR A 431 -16.09 -0.83 3.81
N ASP A 432 -16.71 -1.59 2.90
CA ASP A 432 -16.43 -2.99 2.67
C ASP A 432 -15.70 -3.20 1.35
N ALA A 433 -14.73 -4.12 1.33
CA ALA A 433 -13.94 -4.37 0.14
C ALA A 433 -13.75 -5.86 -0.12
N LEU A 434 -14.02 -6.28 -1.36
CA LEU A 434 -13.72 -7.63 -1.84
C LEU A 434 -12.20 -7.86 -1.88
N GLN A 435 -11.80 -9.12 -1.71
CA GLN A 435 -10.47 -9.58 -2.06
C GLN A 435 -10.23 -9.44 -3.57
N MET A 436 -9.01 -9.05 -3.96
CA MET A 436 -8.63 -9.01 -5.38
C MET A 436 -8.36 -10.41 -5.95
N MET A 437 -7.84 -11.30 -5.12
CA MET A 437 -7.44 -12.64 -5.51
C MET A 437 -7.79 -13.60 -4.39
N SER A 438 -8.44 -14.69 -4.78
CA SER A 438 -8.70 -15.85 -3.93
C SER A 438 -7.57 -16.87 -4.05
N ARG A 439 -7.31 -17.60 -2.97
CA ARG A 439 -6.40 -18.75 -2.94
C ARG A 439 -7.13 -20.05 -2.66
N ALA A 440 -6.40 -21.16 -2.80
CA ALA A 440 -6.90 -22.50 -2.53
C ALA A 440 -7.16 -22.70 -1.02
N ASP A 441 -6.29 -22.16 -0.18
CA ASP A 441 -6.53 -21.98 1.26
C ASP A 441 -6.77 -20.49 1.53
N ASP A 442 -7.93 -20.11 2.07
CA ASP A 442 -8.28 -18.70 2.20
C ASP A 442 -9.28 -18.41 3.33
N MET A 443 -9.28 -17.16 3.81
CA MET A 443 -10.18 -16.65 4.83
C MET A 443 -10.78 -15.32 4.37
N PHE A 444 -12.08 -15.09 4.61
CA PHE A 444 -12.77 -13.85 4.22
C PHE A 444 -13.98 -13.57 5.10
N PHE A 445 -14.41 -12.30 5.21
CA PHE A 445 -15.70 -11.97 5.81
C PHE A 445 -16.85 -12.35 4.88
N ILE A 446 -17.94 -12.80 5.48
CA ILE A 446 -19.23 -13.02 4.81
C ILE A 446 -20.20 -11.96 5.32
N ILE A 447 -20.66 -11.12 4.41
CA ILE A 447 -21.60 -10.04 4.70
C ILE A 447 -22.94 -10.41 4.07
N GLU A 448 -24.05 -10.15 4.77
CA GLU A 448 -25.42 -10.47 4.31
C GLU A 448 -25.66 -11.94 3.94
N ASN A 449 -24.89 -12.87 4.53
CA ASN A 449 -24.90 -14.30 4.20
C ASN A 449 -24.56 -14.62 2.72
N ASP A 450 -23.90 -13.71 2.01
CA ASP A 450 -23.46 -13.91 0.62
C ASP A 450 -22.01 -14.42 0.58
N ALA A 451 -21.83 -15.73 0.68
CA ALA A 451 -20.50 -16.35 0.62
C ALA A 451 -19.86 -16.34 -0.78
N ALA A 452 -20.58 -15.91 -1.82
CA ALA A 452 -19.98 -15.71 -3.15
C ALA A 452 -19.08 -14.46 -3.17
N LYS A 453 -19.31 -13.52 -2.25
CA LYS A 453 -18.53 -12.30 -2.09
C LYS A 453 -17.53 -12.46 -0.95
N ARG A 454 -16.25 -12.57 -1.30
CA ARG A 454 -15.16 -12.77 -0.34
C ARG A 454 -14.57 -11.42 0.08
N TYR A 455 -15.01 -10.90 1.22
CA TYR A 455 -14.58 -9.59 1.71
C TYR A 455 -13.26 -9.66 2.50
N ALA A 456 -12.34 -8.75 2.20
CA ALA A 456 -11.08 -8.54 2.91
C ALA A 456 -11.19 -7.48 4.02
N ILE A 457 -12.09 -6.52 3.83
CA ILE A 457 -12.34 -5.41 4.75
C ILE A 457 -13.84 -5.36 5.01
N GLN A 458 -14.20 -5.20 6.27
CA GLN A 458 -15.55 -4.83 6.69
C GLN A 458 -15.48 -3.63 7.64
N GLY A 459 -16.17 -2.55 7.29
CA GLY A 459 -16.31 -1.37 8.13
C GLY A 459 -17.73 -1.23 8.64
N VAL A 460 -17.87 -0.95 9.93
CA VAL A 460 -19.18 -0.77 10.59
C VAL A 460 -19.19 0.52 11.41
N ASP A 461 -20.31 0.81 12.06
CA ASP A 461 -20.47 1.92 13.00
C ASP A 461 -19.61 1.75 14.27
N GLY A 462 -20.04 2.39 15.36
CA GLY A 462 -19.37 2.32 16.64
C GLY A 462 -19.32 0.89 17.20
N PHE A 463 -18.19 0.53 17.79
CA PHE A 463 -18.00 -0.76 18.44
C PHE A 463 -19.09 -1.10 19.47
N SER A 464 -19.57 -2.34 19.43
CA SER A 464 -20.41 -2.97 20.44
C SER A 464 -19.95 -4.40 20.71
N GLU A 465 -19.92 -4.81 21.98
CA GLU A 465 -19.49 -6.15 22.40
C GLU A 465 -20.38 -7.27 21.84
N ALA A 466 -21.65 -6.97 21.55
CA ALA A 466 -22.63 -7.90 20.99
C ALA A 466 -22.47 -8.15 19.47
N MET A 467 -21.52 -7.50 18.80
CA MET A 467 -21.32 -7.67 17.36
C MET A 467 -20.70 -9.04 17.04
N GLU A 468 -21.16 -9.64 15.95
CA GLU A 468 -20.68 -10.90 15.42
C GLU A 468 -20.42 -10.77 13.92
N PHE A 469 -19.23 -11.20 13.49
CA PHE A 469 -18.74 -11.06 12.13
C PHE A 469 -18.45 -12.44 11.52
N PRO A 470 -19.34 -12.97 10.66
CA PRO A 470 -19.13 -14.28 10.03
C PRO A 470 -17.88 -14.32 9.15
N ILE A 471 -17.13 -15.41 9.26
CA ILE A 471 -15.94 -15.68 8.46
C ILE A 471 -16.14 -16.97 7.67
N GLY A 472 -15.84 -16.90 6.37
CA GLY A 472 -15.66 -18.07 5.52
C GLY A 472 -14.21 -18.54 5.55
N LEU A 473 -14.01 -19.85 5.70
CA LEU A 473 -12.72 -20.51 5.60
C LEU A 473 -12.76 -21.57 4.49
N VAL A 474 -11.81 -21.53 3.57
CA VAL A 474 -11.62 -22.55 2.52
C VAL A 474 -10.30 -23.26 2.77
N MET A 475 -10.34 -24.60 2.77
CA MET A 475 -9.18 -25.46 2.99
C MET A 475 -9.09 -26.50 1.87
N SER A 476 -8.00 -26.46 1.09
CA SER A 476 -7.73 -27.33 -0.05
C SER A 476 -6.81 -28.51 0.28
N GLY A 477 -5.94 -28.35 1.29
CA GLY A 477 -4.96 -29.35 1.71
C GLY A 477 -5.11 -29.78 3.17
N ASN A 478 -4.47 -30.89 3.54
CA ASN A 478 -4.25 -31.22 4.94
C ASN A 478 -3.06 -30.42 5.46
N GLY A 479 -3.08 -30.02 6.73
CA GLY A 479 -1.98 -29.23 7.26
C GLY A 479 -2.28 -28.59 8.61
N SER A 480 -1.35 -27.77 9.10
CA SER A 480 -1.62 -26.83 10.19
C SER A 480 -2.26 -25.58 9.59
N HIS A 481 -3.44 -25.23 10.09
CA HIS A 481 -4.17 -24.03 9.72
C HIS A 481 -4.36 -23.19 10.98
N LYS A 482 -4.03 -21.91 10.92
CA LYS A 482 -3.85 -21.10 12.12
C LYS A 482 -4.60 -19.78 12.01
N PHE A 483 -5.44 -19.47 12.99
CA PHE A 483 -6.04 -18.14 13.17
C PHE A 483 -5.26 -17.34 14.20
N MET A 484 -5.16 -16.03 14.00
CA MET A 484 -4.44 -15.14 14.90
C MET A 484 -4.99 -13.72 14.89
N LEU A 485 -4.65 -12.97 15.92
CA LEU A 485 -4.86 -11.53 15.98
C LEU A 485 -3.57 -10.82 15.54
N ASP A 486 -3.53 -10.36 14.29
CA ASP A 486 -2.33 -9.74 13.72
C ASP A 486 -1.97 -8.43 14.42
N ALA A 487 -2.98 -7.58 14.61
CA ALA A 487 -2.82 -6.27 15.25
C ALA A 487 -4.16 -5.67 15.64
N VAL A 488 -4.11 -4.75 16.59
CA VAL A 488 -5.20 -3.84 16.93
C VAL A 488 -4.70 -2.40 16.91
N GLU A 489 -5.58 -1.45 16.63
CA GLU A 489 -5.29 -0.02 16.65
C GLU A 489 -6.46 0.72 17.31
N ASN A 490 -6.18 1.53 18.34
CA ASN A 490 -7.19 2.22 19.16
C ASN A 490 -8.30 1.31 19.73
N PHE A 491 -8.02 0.00 19.89
CA PHE A 491 -9.00 -1.00 20.32
C PHE A 491 -8.50 -1.71 21.58
N GLU A 492 -9.35 -1.77 22.61
CA GLU A 492 -9.01 -2.35 23.94
C GLU A 492 -9.82 -3.61 24.27
N GLY A 493 -10.79 -4.00 23.43
CA GLY A 493 -11.60 -5.19 23.63
C GLY A 493 -10.82 -6.49 23.44
N ILE A 494 -11.38 -7.59 23.95
CA ILE A 494 -10.85 -8.93 23.69
C ILE A 494 -11.49 -9.48 22.42
N VAL A 495 -10.69 -10.09 21.55
CA VAL A 495 -11.15 -10.64 20.28
C VAL A 495 -11.19 -12.16 20.38
N TYR A 496 -12.34 -12.74 20.05
CA TYR A 496 -12.54 -14.17 20.05
C TYR A 496 -12.88 -14.70 18.65
N LEU A 497 -12.40 -15.91 18.36
CA LEU A 497 -12.93 -16.74 17.29
C LEU A 497 -14.02 -17.65 17.87
N LYS A 498 -15.24 -17.49 17.40
CA LYS A 498 -16.37 -18.38 17.72
C LYS A 498 -16.43 -19.52 16.70
N ASP A 499 -16.49 -20.76 17.19
CA ASP A 499 -16.80 -21.94 16.41
C ASP A 499 -18.26 -22.33 16.66
N ASN A 500 -19.13 -22.01 15.71
CA ASN A 500 -20.58 -22.23 15.73
C ASN A 500 -20.98 -23.70 15.66
N GLU A 501 -20.07 -24.60 15.23
CA GLU A 501 -20.35 -26.04 15.21
C GLU A 501 -20.07 -26.68 16.57
N LEU A 502 -19.06 -26.16 17.28
CA LEU A 502 -18.64 -26.67 18.58
C LEU A 502 -19.27 -25.90 19.76
N ASP A 503 -19.92 -24.76 19.51
CA ASP A 503 -20.44 -23.83 20.52
C ASP A 503 -19.36 -23.36 21.53
N VAL A 504 -18.18 -23.02 21.01
CA VAL A 504 -17.04 -22.56 21.80
C VAL A 504 -16.42 -21.30 21.24
N THR A 505 -15.73 -20.52 22.09
CA THR A 505 -14.95 -19.35 21.71
C THR A 505 -13.49 -19.50 22.10
N PHE A 506 -12.57 -19.13 21.20
CA PHE A 506 -11.12 -19.12 21.42
C PHE A 506 -10.63 -17.67 21.51
N ASN A 507 -9.87 -17.34 22.55
CA ASN A 507 -9.36 -15.99 22.77
C ASN A 507 -8.13 -15.73 21.89
N LEU A 508 -8.32 -15.04 20.78
CA LEU A 508 -7.22 -14.68 19.86
C LEU A 508 -6.34 -13.56 20.42
N SER A 509 -6.79 -12.80 21.42
CA SER A 509 -5.95 -11.82 22.13
C SER A 509 -4.96 -12.46 23.11
N ASP A 510 -5.17 -13.73 23.50
CA ASP A 510 -4.26 -14.47 24.40
C ASP A 510 -3.28 -15.35 23.60
N SER A 511 -3.78 -16.13 22.65
CA SER A 511 -2.94 -16.99 21.82
C SER A 511 -3.59 -17.33 20.49
N ASP A 512 -2.75 -17.63 19.50
CA ASP A 512 -3.20 -18.15 18.21
C ASP A 512 -3.97 -19.47 18.35
N TYR A 513 -4.87 -19.73 17.40
CA TYR A 513 -5.68 -20.93 17.38
C TYR A 513 -5.36 -21.80 16.15
N GLU A 514 -4.74 -22.95 16.39
CA GLU A 514 -4.46 -23.96 15.36
C GLU A 514 -5.60 -24.98 15.24
N ILE A 515 -6.02 -25.23 14.01
CA ILE A 515 -7.04 -26.22 13.66
C ILE A 515 -6.46 -27.29 12.73
N ASN A 516 -7.02 -28.50 12.83
CA ASN A 516 -6.75 -29.61 11.93
C ASN A 516 -8.10 -30.18 11.51
N LEU A 517 -8.63 -29.61 10.43
CA LEU A 517 -9.88 -30.01 9.80
C LEU A 517 -9.59 -30.73 8.48
N LEU A 518 -10.58 -31.47 7.99
CA LEU A 518 -10.53 -32.01 6.63
C LEU A 518 -10.59 -30.86 5.61
N PRO A 519 -10.05 -31.04 4.40
CA PRO A 519 -10.27 -30.11 3.29
C PRO A 519 -11.78 -29.90 3.05
N GLY A 520 -12.18 -28.65 2.85
CA GLY A 520 -13.57 -28.26 2.65
C GLY A 520 -13.82 -26.76 2.82
N ASP A 521 -15.06 -26.37 2.55
CA ASP A 521 -15.55 -24.99 2.65
C ASP A 521 -16.37 -24.83 3.94
N TYR A 522 -15.81 -24.11 4.91
CA TYR A 522 -16.42 -23.82 6.20
C TYR A 522 -17.00 -22.40 6.19
N LEU A 523 -18.19 -22.26 5.59
CA LEU A 523 -18.81 -20.95 5.33
C LEU A 523 -19.73 -20.43 6.43
N ASN A 524 -20.07 -21.26 7.43
CA ASN A 524 -20.96 -20.89 8.53
C ASN A 524 -20.38 -21.24 9.92
N ARG A 525 -19.16 -21.78 9.95
CA ARG A 525 -18.59 -22.34 11.17
C ARG A 525 -17.93 -21.29 12.04
N PHE A 526 -17.28 -20.29 11.45
CA PHE A 526 -16.44 -19.37 12.21
C PHE A 526 -17.00 -17.95 12.19
N SER A 527 -16.82 -17.24 13.30
CA SER A 527 -17.17 -15.82 13.41
C SER A 527 -16.21 -15.12 14.37
N ILE A 528 -15.99 -13.82 14.17
CA ILE A 528 -15.30 -12.97 15.16
C ILE A 528 -16.34 -12.35 16.07
N VAL A 529 -16.12 -12.47 17.37
CA VAL A 529 -16.99 -11.93 18.42
C VAL A 529 -16.15 -11.27 19.52
N PHE A 530 -16.81 -10.46 20.33
CA PHE A 530 -16.15 -9.68 21.40
C PHE A 530 -16.64 -10.04 22.81
N GLU A 531 -17.62 -10.93 22.89
CA GLU A 531 -18.01 -11.62 24.13
C GLU A 531 -17.79 -13.13 23.97
N PRO A 532 -17.24 -13.80 24.98
CA PRO A 532 -17.13 -15.25 24.96
C PRO A 532 -18.53 -15.87 25.13
N ILE A 533 -18.73 -17.07 24.58
CA ILE A 533 -19.92 -17.85 24.92
C ILE A 533 -19.76 -18.31 26.37
N TYR A 534 -20.53 -17.69 27.28
CA TYR A 534 -20.70 -18.19 28.64
C TYR A 534 -21.60 -19.42 28.62
N THR A 535 -21.03 -20.58 28.37
CA THR A 535 -21.74 -21.82 28.65
C THR A 535 -21.87 -21.94 30.16
N LEU A 536 -23.11 -22.07 30.67
CA LEU A 536 -23.34 -22.53 32.04
C LEU A 536 -22.50 -23.79 32.20
N SER A 537 -21.50 -23.74 33.08
CA SER A 537 -20.44 -24.75 33.12
C SER A 537 -21.04 -26.13 33.38
N ASN A 538 -21.24 -26.89 32.30
CA ASN A 538 -21.56 -28.30 32.34
C ASN A 538 -20.26 -29.05 32.03
N PRO A 539 -19.93 -30.16 32.71
CA PRO A 539 -18.77 -31.00 32.38
C PRO A 539 -18.59 -31.30 30.87
N GLU A 540 -19.67 -31.45 30.10
CA GLU A 540 -19.60 -31.62 28.64
C GLU A 540 -18.98 -30.43 27.90
N THR A 541 -19.25 -29.20 28.33
CA THR A 541 -18.74 -27.98 27.70
C THR A 541 -17.30 -27.66 28.10
N GLN A 542 -16.84 -28.13 29.26
CA GLN A 542 -15.41 -28.05 29.60
C GLN A 542 -14.58 -28.97 28.69
N ILE A 543 -15.10 -30.16 28.39
CA ILE A 543 -14.46 -31.16 27.52
C ILE A 543 -14.36 -30.65 26.09
N SER A 544 -15.40 -30.01 25.54
CA SER A 544 -15.41 -29.50 24.17
C SER A 544 -14.30 -28.47 23.91
N ASN A 545 -13.95 -27.64 24.91
CA ASN A 545 -12.89 -26.62 24.81
C ASN A 545 -11.47 -27.19 24.71
N VAL A 546 -11.25 -28.49 24.94
CA VAL A 546 -9.92 -29.10 24.80
C VAL A 546 -9.66 -29.45 23.34
N ASN A 547 -8.82 -28.70 22.66
CA ASN A 547 -8.51 -28.95 21.25
C ASN A 547 -7.45 -30.05 21.10
N VAL A 548 -7.61 -30.93 20.12
CA VAL A 548 -6.66 -32.01 19.82
C VAL A 548 -6.38 -32.03 18.34
N PHE A 549 -5.11 -31.92 17.97
CA PHE A 549 -4.71 -31.93 16.57
C PHE A 549 -3.32 -32.53 16.40
N TYR A 550 -3.00 -32.91 15.16
CA TYR A 550 -1.64 -33.22 14.75
C TYR A 550 -0.99 -31.95 14.19
N ASN A 551 0.20 -31.58 14.66
CA ASN A 551 0.85 -30.32 14.29
C ASN A 551 1.67 -30.38 12.99
N GLY A 552 1.85 -31.58 12.42
CA GLY A 552 2.71 -31.78 11.25
C GLY A 552 4.19 -32.04 11.57
N GLN A 553 4.64 -31.88 12.82
CA GLN A 553 6.02 -32.16 13.26
C GLN A 553 6.09 -33.42 14.13
N GLU A 554 5.40 -34.47 13.71
CA GLU A 554 5.33 -35.76 14.44
C GLU A 554 4.80 -35.64 15.89
N GLU A 555 3.98 -34.64 16.22
CA GLU A 555 3.34 -34.54 17.54
C GLU A 555 1.82 -34.42 17.44
N ILE A 556 1.12 -35.09 18.35
CA ILE A 556 -0.26 -34.76 18.70
C ILE A 556 -0.21 -33.70 19.79
N VAL A 557 -0.86 -32.56 19.56
CA VAL A 557 -0.98 -31.46 20.49
C VAL A 557 -2.38 -31.49 21.10
N VAL A 558 -2.43 -31.46 22.44
CA VAL A 558 -3.67 -31.26 23.20
C VAL A 558 -3.60 -29.89 23.86
N SER A 559 -4.39 -28.94 23.35
CA SER A 559 -4.55 -27.61 23.94
C SER A 559 -5.69 -27.64 24.96
N ASN A 560 -5.33 -27.52 26.24
CA ASN A 560 -6.19 -27.65 27.40
C ASN A 560 -6.18 -26.33 28.20
N LEU A 561 -6.67 -25.26 27.57
CA LEU A 561 -6.65 -23.89 28.13
C LEU A 561 -7.42 -23.77 29.46
N ASN A 562 -8.36 -24.68 29.73
CA ASN A 562 -9.13 -24.76 30.97
C ASN A 562 -8.42 -25.52 32.10
N ASN A 563 -7.18 -25.98 31.92
CA ASN A 563 -6.41 -26.73 32.91
C ASN A 563 -7.14 -27.98 33.45
N LEU A 564 -7.92 -28.65 32.61
CA LEU A 564 -8.60 -29.89 32.99
C LEU A 564 -7.58 -30.99 33.32
N THR A 565 -7.99 -31.93 34.15
CA THR A 565 -7.14 -33.08 34.46
C THR A 565 -7.29 -34.11 33.35
N VAL A 566 -6.29 -34.20 32.47
CA VAL A 566 -6.21 -35.22 31.42
C VAL A 566 -5.57 -36.48 32.01
N ASN A 567 -6.38 -37.52 32.19
CA ASN A 567 -5.96 -38.79 32.79
C ASN A 567 -5.30 -39.73 31.78
N ALA A 568 -5.76 -39.72 30.52
CA ALA A 568 -5.19 -40.53 29.47
C ALA A 568 -5.41 -39.91 28.10
N VAL A 569 -4.47 -40.14 27.19
CA VAL A 569 -4.63 -39.89 25.76
C VAL A 569 -4.41 -41.19 25.02
N THR A 570 -5.44 -41.69 24.36
CA THR A 570 -5.38 -42.95 23.60
C THR A 570 -5.62 -42.65 22.13
N VAL A 571 -4.82 -43.24 21.24
CA VAL A 571 -4.94 -43.03 19.79
C VAL A 571 -5.30 -44.35 19.14
N TYR A 572 -6.33 -44.34 18.30
CA TYR A 572 -6.76 -45.49 17.51
C TYR A 572 -6.60 -45.18 16.02
N ASN A 573 -6.32 -46.21 15.22
CA ASN A 573 -6.47 -46.10 13.77
C ASN A 573 -7.94 -46.30 13.34
N MET A 574 -8.23 -46.13 12.06
CA MET A 574 -9.61 -46.24 11.54
C MET A 574 -10.24 -47.64 11.62
N ILE A 575 -9.46 -48.69 11.87
CA ILE A 575 -9.99 -50.04 12.10
C ILE A 575 -10.22 -50.33 13.60
N GLY A 576 -10.04 -49.32 14.47
CA GLY A 576 -10.27 -49.42 15.91
C GLY A 576 -9.11 -50.03 16.69
N GLN A 577 -7.96 -50.25 16.07
CA GLN A 577 -6.76 -50.73 16.78
C GLN A 577 -6.13 -49.59 17.56
N GLN A 578 -5.84 -49.82 18.84
CA GLN A 578 -5.08 -48.89 19.68
C GLN A 578 -3.62 -48.83 19.20
N ILE A 579 -3.18 -47.62 18.88
CA ILE A 579 -1.84 -47.30 18.35
C ILE A 579 -0.94 -46.74 19.45
N LEU A 580 -1.51 -45.90 20.33
CA LEU A 580 -0.78 -45.24 21.40
C LEU A 580 -1.68 -45.08 22.62
N ALA A 581 -1.12 -45.17 23.82
CA ALA A 581 -1.78 -44.77 25.06
C ALA A 581 -0.76 -44.08 25.97
N VAL A 582 -1.04 -42.83 26.32
CA VAL A 582 -0.23 -42.03 27.25
C VAL A 582 -1.06 -41.82 28.51
N THR A 583 -0.47 -42.04 29.68
CA THR A 583 -1.11 -41.85 31.00
C THR A 583 -0.24 -41.06 31.99
N GLU A 584 1.01 -40.81 31.63
CA GLU A 584 1.98 -40.10 32.47
C GLU A 584 2.22 -38.68 31.95
N ASN A 585 2.52 -37.73 32.85
CA ASN A 585 2.85 -36.33 32.54
C ASN A 585 1.76 -35.53 31.79
N LEU A 586 0.48 -35.89 31.96
CA LEU A 586 -0.67 -35.24 31.30
C LEU A 586 -1.41 -34.22 32.18
N ASN A 587 -1.23 -34.28 33.50
CA ASN A 587 -2.05 -33.53 34.44
C ASN A 587 -1.67 -32.05 34.53
N LYS A 588 -2.69 -31.15 34.48
CA LYS A 588 -2.56 -29.70 34.70
C LYS A 588 -1.56 -29.00 33.78
N GLN A 589 -1.51 -29.41 32.52
CA GLN A 589 -0.76 -28.70 31.48
C GLN A 589 -1.73 -27.97 30.57
N ASN A 590 -1.44 -26.70 30.26
CA ASN A 590 -2.16 -25.93 29.25
C ASN A 590 -1.98 -26.53 27.85
N ILE A 591 -0.81 -27.13 27.58
CA ILE A 591 -0.47 -27.77 26.31
C ILE A 591 0.24 -29.08 26.62
N ILE A 592 -0.28 -30.19 26.09
CA ILE A 592 0.36 -31.51 26.14
C ILE A 592 0.83 -31.83 24.72
N ARG A 593 2.11 -32.21 24.58
CA ARG A 593 2.70 -32.65 23.31
C ARG A 593 3.03 -34.13 23.39
N ILE A 594 2.47 -34.91 22.48
CA ILE A 594 2.62 -36.36 22.44
C ILE A 594 3.33 -36.72 21.13
N PRO A 595 4.57 -37.22 21.20
CA PRO A 595 5.26 -37.75 20.03
C PRO A 595 4.42 -38.84 19.35
N PHE A 596 4.22 -38.69 18.05
CA PHE A 596 3.32 -39.49 17.24
C PHE A 596 3.94 -39.77 15.87
N ASN A 597 4.87 -40.72 15.85
CA ASN A 597 5.52 -41.22 14.64
C ASN A 597 4.79 -42.48 14.15
N GLN A 598 3.74 -42.28 13.36
CA GLN A 598 2.91 -43.34 12.76
C GLN A 598 2.74 -43.07 11.25
N SER A 599 2.18 -44.00 10.50
CA SER A 599 1.90 -43.78 9.07
C SER A 599 0.93 -42.62 8.83
N ASN A 600 0.95 -42.06 7.62
CA ASN A 600 -0.06 -41.08 7.22
C ASN A 600 -1.44 -41.74 7.20
N GLY A 601 -2.45 -41.03 7.70
CA GLY A 601 -3.80 -41.55 7.80
C GLY A 601 -4.65 -40.81 8.83
N VAL A 602 -5.90 -41.25 8.93
CA VAL A 602 -6.83 -40.75 9.93
C VAL A 602 -6.67 -41.54 11.21
N TYR A 603 -6.64 -40.83 12.33
CA TYR A 603 -6.59 -41.41 13.67
C TYR A 603 -7.70 -40.82 14.55
N LEU A 604 -8.16 -41.60 15.51
CA LEU A 604 -9.08 -41.17 16.55
C LEU A 604 -8.32 -41.01 17.86
N VAL A 605 -8.18 -39.78 18.33
CA VAL A 605 -7.60 -39.49 19.65
C VAL A 605 -8.72 -39.39 20.67
N VAL A 606 -8.68 -40.27 21.65
CA VAL A 606 -9.59 -40.30 22.79
C VAL A 606 -8.87 -39.74 24.01
N LEU A 607 -9.26 -38.54 24.42
CA LEU A 607 -8.88 -37.95 25.70
C LEU A 607 -9.81 -38.45 26.79
N LYS A 608 -9.25 -39.00 27.85
CA LYS A 608 -9.97 -39.28 29.09
C LYS A 608 -9.61 -38.24 30.11
N MET A 609 -10.58 -37.44 30.52
CA MET A 609 -10.44 -36.38 31.51
C MET A 609 -11.19 -36.74 32.79
N ASN A 610 -10.96 -35.99 33.86
CA ASN A 610 -11.76 -36.10 35.09
C ASN A 610 -13.23 -35.73 34.90
N THR A 611 -13.54 -34.94 33.86
CA THR A 611 -14.88 -34.46 33.54
C THR A 611 -15.63 -35.36 32.56
N GLY A 612 -14.94 -36.24 31.81
CA GLY A 612 -15.51 -37.14 30.80
C GLY A 612 -14.51 -37.52 29.71
N GLU A 613 -14.99 -38.00 28.55
CA GLU A 613 -14.14 -38.41 27.42
C GLU A 613 -14.41 -37.53 26.18
N LYS A 614 -13.35 -37.11 25.48
CA LYS A 614 -13.43 -36.45 24.16
C LYS A 614 -12.80 -37.33 23.11
N SER A 615 -13.53 -37.63 22.05
CA SER A 615 -12.97 -38.27 20.85
C SER A 615 -12.78 -37.23 19.76
N THR A 616 -11.55 -37.07 19.28
CA THR A 616 -11.20 -36.14 18.21
C THR A 616 -10.57 -36.91 17.06
N LYS A 617 -11.12 -36.76 15.87
CA LYS A 617 -10.51 -37.28 14.66
C LYS A 617 -9.39 -36.33 14.24
N ILE A 618 -8.19 -36.86 14.07
CA ILE A 618 -7.03 -36.12 13.55
C ILE A 618 -6.55 -36.75 12.25
N ILE A 619 -5.86 -35.97 11.45
CA ILE A 619 -5.21 -36.42 10.23
C ILE A 619 -3.71 -36.27 10.43
N LYS A 620 -2.99 -37.38 10.29
CA LYS A 620 -1.54 -37.37 10.11
C LYS A 620 -1.21 -37.41 8.63
N TYR A 621 -0.39 -36.47 8.17
CA TYR A 621 0.04 -36.30 6.79
C TYR A 621 1.56 -36.20 6.71
#